data_AF-A0A8T1B0L7-F1
#
_entry.id   AF-A0A8T1B0L7-F1
#
_cell.length_a   1.000
_cell.length_b   1.000
_cell.length_c   1.000
_cell.angle_alpha   90.00
_cell.angle_beta   90.00
_cell.angle_gamma   90.00
#
_symmetry.space_group_name_H-M   'P 1'
#
loop_
_entity.id
_entity.type
_entity.pdbx_description
1 polymer ?
#
loop_
_entity_poly.entity_id
_entity_poly.type
_entity_poly.pdbx_seq_one_letter_code
_entity_poly.pdbx_strand_id
1 'polypeptide(L)'
;MEPPGLQVALEESANATLDRCREACSANTIRAYAPKQREFKAWCDKKGFHETTRYQVTASKMHLFLQEEVVNRKVRVKVCERKVSVATGEMYVNVISDLYSDQQS
;
A
#
# COMPACT_ATOMS: atom_id res chain seq x y z
N MET A 1 7.97 3.20 29.19
CA MET A 1 9.03 2.82 28.24
C MET A 1 9.09 1.32 28.30
N GLU A 2 8.73 0.64 27.20
CA GLU A 2 8.70 -0.82 27.16
C GLU A 2 10.09 -1.38 27.44
N PRO A 3 10.24 -2.48 28.19
CA PRO A 3 11.54 -3.09 28.44
C PRO A 3 12.21 -3.50 27.12
N PRO A 4 13.55 -3.37 26.98
CA PRO A 4 14.25 -3.62 25.71
C PRO A 4 13.96 -5.00 25.11
N GLY A 5 13.84 -6.05 25.95
CA GLY A 5 13.52 -7.39 25.48
C GLY A 5 12.10 -7.53 24.92
N LEU A 6 11.14 -6.71 25.37
CA LEU A 6 9.78 -6.72 24.85
C LEU A 6 9.70 -6.01 23.48
N GLN A 7 10.46 -4.93 23.29
CA GLN A 7 10.53 -4.27 21.98
C GLN A 7 11.09 -5.20 20.90
N VAL A 8 12.19 -5.90 21.19
CA VAL A 8 12.78 -6.88 20.27
C VAL A 8 11.78 -7.99 19.94
N ALA A 9 11.10 -8.56 20.94
CA ALA A 9 10.12 -9.62 20.71
C ALA A 9 8.91 -9.15 19.85
N LEU A 10 8.48 -7.89 20.01
CA LEU A 10 7.41 -7.30 19.19
C LEU A 10 7.85 -7.16 17.73
N GLU A 11 9.07 -6.66 17.50
CA GLU A 11 9.63 -6.50 16.15
C GLU A 11 9.86 -7.85 15.46
N GLU A 12 10.44 -8.83 16.16
CA GLU A 12 10.64 -10.19 15.64
C GLU A 12 9.32 -10.87 15.28
N SER A 13 8.31 -10.74 16.15
CA SER A 13 6.98 -11.29 15.92
C SER A 13 6.29 -10.64 14.70
N ALA A 14 6.42 -9.32 14.55
CA ALA A 14 5.89 -8.59 13.42
C ALA A 14 6.54 -9.06 12.10
N ASN A 15 7.87 -9.13 12.06
CA ASN A 15 8.62 -9.57 10.88
C ASN A 15 8.27 -11.02 10.49
N ALA A 16 8.26 -11.94 11.46
CA ALA A 16 7.90 -13.34 11.21
C ALA A 16 6.46 -13.50 10.68
N THR A 17 5.54 -12.66 11.13
CA THR A 17 4.16 -12.66 10.64
C THR A 17 4.10 -12.14 9.20
N LEU A 18 4.81 -11.06 8.89
CA LEU A 18 4.86 -10.49 7.54
C LEU A 18 5.45 -11.48 6.53
N ASP A 19 6.53 -12.17 6.88
CA ASP A 19 7.16 -13.15 6.00
C ASP A 19 6.25 -14.34 5.69
N ARG A 20 5.57 -14.90 6.70
CA ARG A 20 4.55 -15.94 6.47
C ARG A 20 3.41 -15.46 5.57
N CYS A 21 2.97 -14.22 5.75
CA CYS A 21 1.94 -13.63 4.89
C CYS A 21 2.42 -13.48 3.45
N ARG A 22 3.68 -13.08 3.22
CA ARG A 22 4.29 -13.00 1.88
C ARG A 22 4.35 -14.37 1.22
N GLU A 23 4.79 -15.40 1.94
CA GLU A 23 4.86 -16.78 1.46
C GLU A 23 3.48 -17.37 1.13
N ALA A 24 2.47 -17.05 1.94
CA ALA A 24 1.09 -17.50 1.74
C ALA A 24 0.35 -16.70 0.65
N CYS A 25 0.90 -15.56 0.21
CA CYS A 25 0.22 -14.68 -0.72
C CYS A 25 0.12 -15.32 -2.10
N SER A 26 -1.10 -15.49 -2.60
CA SER A 26 -1.29 -16.13 -3.90
C SER A 26 -0.61 -15.33 -5.01
N ALA A 27 -0.06 -16.02 -6.02
CA ALA A 27 0.53 -15.38 -7.19
C ALA A 27 -0.47 -14.44 -7.92
N ASN A 28 -1.78 -14.70 -7.80
CA ASN A 28 -2.83 -13.81 -8.30
C ASN A 28 -2.84 -12.46 -7.58
N THR A 29 -2.72 -12.46 -6.25
CA THR A 29 -2.67 -11.26 -5.42
C THR A 29 -1.43 -10.44 -5.74
N ILE A 30 -0.25 -11.07 -5.82
CA ILE A 30 1.01 -10.41 -6.19
C ILE A 30 0.89 -9.75 -7.56
N ARG A 31 0.34 -10.45 -8.55
CA ARG A 31 0.09 -9.87 -9.89
C ARG A 31 -0.88 -8.69 -9.85
N ALA A 32 -1.89 -8.73 -8.99
CA ALA A 32 -2.86 -7.66 -8.84
C ALA A 32 -2.29 -6.40 -8.14
N TYR A 33 -1.13 -6.51 -7.49
CA TYR A 33 -0.45 -5.42 -6.78
C TYR A 33 0.38 -4.55 -7.72
N ALA A 34 1.09 -5.17 -8.67
CA ALA A 34 1.94 -4.48 -9.64
C ALA A 34 1.27 -3.27 -10.33
N PRO A 35 0.02 -3.33 -10.85
CA PRO A 35 -0.62 -2.14 -11.42
C PRO A 35 -0.87 -1.04 -10.37
N LYS A 36 -1.24 -1.39 -9.14
CA LYS A 36 -1.53 -0.43 -8.07
C LYS A 36 -0.27 0.29 -7.58
N GLN A 37 0.85 -0.43 -7.49
CA GLN A 37 2.16 0.16 -7.20
C GLN A 37 2.59 1.15 -8.29
N ARG A 38 2.36 0.82 -9.57
CA ARG A 38 2.66 1.73 -10.69
C ARG A 38 1.80 2.98 -10.63
N GLU A 39 0.51 2.86 -10.33
CA GLU A 39 -0.38 4.01 -10.16
C GLU A 39 0.10 4.93 -9.03
N PHE A 40 0.52 4.38 -7.89
CA PHE A 40 1.09 5.17 -6.80
C PHE A 40 2.35 5.92 -7.23
N LYS A 41 3.31 5.24 -7.88
CA LYS A 41 4.54 5.87 -8.37
C LYS A 41 4.27 6.97 -9.39
N ALA A 42 3.37 6.74 -10.34
CA ALA A 42 2.96 7.74 -11.33
C ALA A 42 2.31 8.96 -10.66
N TRP A 43 1.50 8.74 -9.62
CA TRP A 43 0.95 9.84 -8.83
C TRP A 43 2.05 10.62 -8.08
N CYS A 44 3.05 9.92 -7.51
CA CYS A 44 4.21 10.58 -6.91
C CYS A 44 5.01 11.43 -7.91
N ASP A 45 5.19 10.95 -9.14
CA ASP A 45 5.82 11.71 -10.23
C ASP A 45 5.03 12.97 -10.57
N LYS A 46 3.70 12.86 -10.66
CA LYS A 46 2.79 13.99 -10.92
C LYS A 46 2.79 15.05 -9.80
N LYS A 47 2.96 14.63 -8.55
CA LYS A 47 2.98 15.55 -7.39
C LYS A 47 4.26 16.37 -7.28
N GLY A 48 5.36 15.94 -7.91
CA GLY A 48 6.63 16.64 -7.83
C GLY A 48 7.28 16.55 -6.44
N PHE A 49 7.14 15.42 -5.74
CA PHE A 49 7.89 15.21 -4.49
C PHE A 49 9.40 15.24 -4.74
N HIS A 50 10.16 15.58 -3.70
CA HIS A 50 11.63 15.60 -3.73
C HIS A 50 12.20 14.29 -4.27
N GLU A 51 13.20 14.38 -5.14
CA GLU A 51 13.72 13.25 -5.92
C GLU A 51 14.09 12.04 -5.05
N THR A 52 14.81 12.27 -3.96
CA THR A 52 15.29 11.20 -3.06
C THR A 52 14.19 10.52 -2.25
N THR A 53 13.10 11.23 -1.94
CA THR A 53 12.00 10.71 -1.11
C THR A 53 10.75 10.45 -1.93
N ARG A 54 10.79 10.59 -3.27
CA ARG A 54 9.61 10.60 -4.13
C ARG A 54 8.73 9.37 -3.90
N TYR A 55 9.34 8.19 -3.95
CA TYR A 55 8.65 6.90 -3.79
C TYR A 55 8.62 6.39 -2.36
N GLN A 56 9.24 7.09 -1.41
CA GLN A 56 9.13 6.74 0.00
C GLN A 56 7.68 6.88 0.43
N VAL A 57 7.10 5.80 0.94
CA VAL A 57 5.74 5.75 1.45
C VAL A 57 5.75 6.35 2.85
N THR A 58 4.79 7.24 3.09
CA THR A 58 4.46 7.72 4.44
C THR A 58 2.96 7.56 4.62
N ALA A 59 2.50 7.49 5.86
CA ALA A 59 1.06 7.43 6.15
C ALA A 59 0.31 8.57 5.44
N SER A 60 0.86 9.80 5.49
CA SER A 60 0.27 10.97 4.83
C SER A 60 0.20 10.84 3.31
N LYS A 61 1.26 10.33 2.66
CA LYS A 61 1.26 10.09 1.20
C LYS A 61 0.25 9.03 0.81
N MET A 62 0.17 7.94 1.57
CA MET A 62 -0.81 6.87 1.32
C MET A 62 -2.23 7.42 1.39
N HIS A 63 -2.59 8.13 2.47
CA HIS A 63 -3.93 8.68 2.64
C HIS A 63 -4.27 9.69 1.54
N LEU A 64 -3.34 10.59 1.18
CA LEU A 64 -3.57 11.56 0.12
C LEU A 64 -3.76 10.89 -1.25
N PHE A 65 -2.93 9.91 -1.60
CA PHE A 65 -3.09 9.14 -2.83
C PHE A 65 -4.45 8.43 -2.89
N LEU A 66 -4.86 7.76 -1.80
CA LEU A 66 -6.14 7.06 -1.74
C LEU A 66 -7.31 8.03 -1.93
N GLN A 67 -7.26 9.20 -1.29
CA GLN A 67 -8.29 10.21 -1.39
C GLN A 67 -8.44 10.78 -2.81
N GLU A 68 -7.32 11.11 -3.46
CA GLU A 68 -7.31 11.76 -4.77
C GLU A 68 -7.56 10.77 -5.92
N GLU A 69 -6.90 9.63 -5.90
CA GLU A 69 -6.84 8.73 -7.05
C GLU A 69 -7.77 7.52 -6.92
N VAL A 70 -8.17 7.10 -5.71
CA VAL A 70 -8.86 5.81 -5.50
C VAL A 70 -10.31 5.96 -5.02
N VAL A 71 -10.53 6.57 -3.86
CA VAL A 71 -11.83 6.55 -3.13
C VAL A 71 -12.97 7.17 -3.95
N ASN A 72 -12.67 8.22 -4.71
CA ASN A 72 -13.67 8.92 -5.52
C ASN A 72 -13.62 8.55 -7.01
N ARG A 73 -12.77 7.60 -7.40
CA ARG A 73 -12.66 7.16 -8.79
C ARG A 73 -13.99 6.54 -9.23
N LYS A 74 -14.53 7.05 -10.33
CA LYS A 74 -15.70 6.47 -10.99
C LYS A 74 -15.25 5.31 -11.87
N VAL A 75 -15.92 4.18 -11.73
CA VAL A 75 -15.77 3.00 -12.58
C VAL A 75 -17.04 2.85 -13.38
N ARG A 76 -16.90 2.77 -14.71
CA ARG A 76 -18.02 2.51 -15.61
C ARG A 76 -18.21 1.01 -15.76
N VAL A 77 -19.35 0.51 -15.32
CA VAL A 77 -19.73 -0.90 -15.49
C VAL A 77 -20.99 -0.96 -16.34
N LYS A 78 -20.83 -1.43 -17.58
CA LYS A 78 -21.87 -1.51 -18.62
C LYS A 78 -22.52 -0.13 -18.87
N VAL A 79 -23.58 0.19 -18.13
CA VAL A 79 -24.45 1.37 -18.31
C VAL A 79 -24.46 2.28 -17.06
N CYS A 80 -23.82 1.87 -15.97
CA CYS A 80 -23.84 2.61 -14.71
C CYS A 80 -22.42 3.06 -14.31
N GLU A 81 -22.30 4.32 -13.89
CA GLU A 81 -21.12 4.81 -13.18
C GLU A 81 -21.29 4.54 -11.69
N ARG A 82 -20.32 3.85 -11.07
CA ARG A 82 -20.27 3.66 -9.62
C ARG A 82 -18.90 4.03 -9.10
N LYS A 83 -18.80 4.32 -7.80
CA LYS A 83 -17.48 4.49 -7.16
C LYS A 83 -16.76 3.14 -7.10
N VAL A 84 -15.44 3.20 -7.01
CA VAL A 84 -14.59 2.04 -6.70
C VAL A 84 -15.13 1.31 -5.47
N SER A 85 -15.17 -0.02 -5.52
CA SER A 85 -15.63 -0.83 -4.40
C SER A 85 -14.67 -0.76 -3.20
N VAL A 86 -15.21 -0.94 -1.99
CA VAL A 86 -14.40 -0.97 -0.75
C VAL A 86 -13.28 -2.02 -0.85
N ALA A 87 -13.59 -3.21 -1.35
CA ALA A 87 -12.61 -4.28 -1.54
C ALA A 87 -11.42 -3.86 -2.44
N THR A 88 -11.67 -3.02 -3.45
CA THR A 88 -10.60 -2.48 -4.28
C THR A 88 -9.78 -1.44 -3.53
N GLY A 89 -10.42 -0.58 -2.73
CA GLY A 89 -9.73 0.36 -1.84
C GLY A 89 -8.83 -0.36 -0.83
N GLU A 90 -9.31 -1.43 -0.19
CA GLU A 90 -8.55 -2.28 0.72
C GLU A 90 -7.34 -2.92 0.03
N MET A 91 -7.49 -3.38 -1.22
CA MET A 91 -6.33 -3.85 -1.98
C MET A 91 -5.28 -2.75 -2.17
N TYR A 92 -5.66 -1.49 -2.42
CA TYR A 92 -4.68 -0.40 -2.49
C TYR A 92 -4.00 -0.15 -1.15
N VAL A 93 -4.74 -0.19 -0.03
CA VAL A 93 -4.18 -0.05 1.31
C VAL A 93 -3.13 -1.14 1.56
N ASN A 94 -3.46 -2.40 1.28
CA ASN A 94 -2.55 -3.52 1.49
C ASN A 94 -1.28 -3.37 0.64
N VAL A 95 -1.43 -3.03 -0.64
CA VAL A 95 -0.29 -2.83 -1.56
C VAL A 95 0.67 -1.74 -1.08
N ILE A 96 0.12 -0.60 -0.64
CA ILE A 96 0.94 0.54 -0.23
C ILE A 96 1.55 0.31 1.15
N SER A 97 0.85 -0.41 2.02
CA SER A 97 1.38 -0.85 3.32
C SER A 97 2.52 -1.85 3.14
N ASP A 98 2.38 -2.80 2.22
CA ASP A 98 3.47 -3.73 1.88
C ASP A 98 4.68 -2.98 1.31
N LEU A 99 4.45 -2.01 0.41
CA LEU A 99 5.53 -1.15 -0.11
C LEU A 99 6.22 -0.34 1.01
N TYR A 100 5.49 0.06 2.05
CA TYR A 100 6.05 0.74 3.22
C TYR A 100 6.87 -0.21 4.09
N SER A 101 6.40 -1.42 4.33
CA SER A 101 7.14 -2.45 5.06
C SER A 101 8.42 -2.86 4.32
N ASP A 102 8.36 -2.99 2.99
CA ASP A 102 9.53 -3.28 2.15
C ASP A 102 10.61 -2.18 2.22
N GLN A 103 10.23 -0.93 2.53
CA GLN A 103 11.15 0.21 2.64
C GLN A 103 11.81 0.36 4.01
N GLN A 104 11.26 -0.27 5.04
CA GLN A 104 11.80 -0.23 6.40
C GLN A 104 12.68 -1.45 6.72
N SER A 105 12.64 -2.48 5.88
CA SER A 105 13.56 -3.62 5.93
C SER A 105 14.92 -3.27 5.35
#